data_AF-A0A6M0Q4Z0-F1
#
_entry.id   AF-A0A6M0Q4Z0-F1
#
_cell.length_a   1.000
_cell.length_b   1.000
_cell.length_c   1.000
_cell.angle_alpha   90.00
_cell.angle_beta   90.00
_cell.angle_gamma   90.00
#
_symmetry.space_group_name_H-M   'P 1'
#
loop_
_entity.id
_entity.type
_entity.pdbx_description
1 polymer ?
#
loop_
_entity_poly.entity_id
_entity_poly.type
_entity_poly.pdbx_seq_one_letter_code
_entity_poly.pdbx_strand_id
1 'polypeptide(L)'
;MEQKRKVILVTDGDEYAHKAVQHAAKHIGGRCISQSQGNPSLLTGQKLVQLILQTPYDPVFVLFDDCGYIGEGAGERALLYVANHTQVDVLGVIAVASKSHQSEWTKVDVCIDRFGELTEFGIDKYGLQELEIGRINGDTVYCLDQLDVPIVVGVGDIGKMAGRDDIKKGCPITLKAVEIILERSGYYDRANTD
;
A
#
# COMPACT_ATOMS: atom_id res chain seq x y z
N MET A 1 14.35 -1.17 -23.95
CA MET A 1 13.05 -1.50 -23.32
C MET A 1 12.58 -0.23 -22.64
N GLU A 2 11.32 0.14 -22.74
CA GLU A 2 10.82 1.31 -21.99
C GLU A 2 10.99 1.07 -20.49
N GLN A 3 11.52 2.06 -19.78
CA GLN A 3 11.74 1.97 -18.34
C GLN A 3 10.36 1.96 -17.65
N LYS A 4 10.00 0.81 -17.06
CA LYS A 4 8.75 0.67 -16.30
C LYS A 4 8.77 1.57 -15.08
N ARG A 5 7.65 2.23 -14.79
CA ARG A 5 7.47 3.06 -13.58
C ARG A 5 7.43 2.18 -12.35
N LYS A 6 8.21 2.55 -11.33
CA LYS A 6 8.25 1.80 -10.06
C LYS A 6 7.11 2.24 -9.16
N VAL A 7 6.21 1.33 -8.79
CA VAL A 7 4.96 1.66 -8.10
C VAL A 7 4.84 0.91 -6.77
N ILE A 8 4.41 1.62 -5.72
CA ILE A 8 3.96 1.04 -4.45
C ILE A 8 2.44 1.21 -4.37
N LEU A 9 1.73 0.10 -4.14
CA LEU A 9 0.28 0.07 -4.03
C LEU A 9 -0.11 0.15 -2.54
N VAL A 10 -1.17 0.88 -2.21
CA VAL A 10 -1.66 1.04 -0.83
C VAL A 10 -3.16 0.78 -0.80
N THR A 11 -3.61 -0.12 0.08
CA THR A 11 -5.02 -0.53 0.17
C THR A 11 -5.81 0.28 1.20
N ASP A 12 -5.68 1.60 1.15
CA ASP A 12 -6.51 2.57 1.87
C ASP A 12 -6.46 3.88 1.09
N GLY A 13 -7.60 4.55 0.95
CA GLY A 13 -7.76 5.75 0.14
C GLY A 13 -8.35 6.92 0.90
N ASP A 14 -8.50 6.80 2.22
CA ASP A 14 -9.05 7.87 3.05
C ASP A 14 -8.11 9.09 3.17
N GLU A 15 -8.59 10.16 3.82
CA GLU A 15 -7.82 11.40 3.97
C GLU A 15 -6.56 11.24 4.86
N TYR A 16 -6.59 10.36 5.85
CA TYR A 16 -5.44 10.08 6.72
C TYR A 16 -4.39 9.27 5.96
N ALA A 17 -4.83 8.24 5.22
CA ALA A 17 -3.99 7.43 4.35
C ALA A 17 -3.27 8.29 3.30
N HIS A 18 -4.02 9.13 2.58
CA HIS A 18 -3.44 10.06 1.62
C HIS A 18 -2.38 10.97 2.25
N LYS A 19 -2.66 11.60 3.39
CA LYS A 19 -1.71 12.49 4.06
C LYS A 19 -0.43 11.76 4.49
N ALA A 20 -0.56 10.58 5.06
CA ALA A 20 0.57 9.79 5.54
C ALA A 20 1.43 9.26 4.38
N VAL A 21 0.81 8.70 3.34
CA VAL A 21 1.51 8.22 2.14
C VAL A 21 2.16 9.36 1.39
N GLN A 22 1.50 10.52 1.27
CA GLN A 22 2.08 11.71 0.65
C GLN A 22 3.29 12.23 1.44
N HIS A 23 3.25 12.13 2.78
CA HIS A 23 4.39 12.46 3.65
C HIS A 23 5.55 11.50 3.43
N ALA A 24 5.30 10.18 3.49
CA ALA A 24 6.31 9.15 3.27
C ALA A 24 6.94 9.23 1.88
N ALA A 25 6.12 9.40 0.84
CA ALA A 25 6.57 9.59 -0.54
C ALA A 25 7.52 10.80 -0.64
N LYS A 26 7.16 11.94 -0.04
CA LYS A 26 8.04 13.13 -0.04
C LYS A 26 9.35 12.87 0.71
N HIS A 27 9.30 12.13 1.82
CA HIS A 27 10.46 11.82 2.65
C HIS A 27 11.53 11.04 1.87
N ILE A 28 11.10 10.06 1.07
CA ILE A 28 11.98 9.19 0.28
C ILE A 28 12.28 9.72 -1.13
N GLY A 29 11.75 10.89 -1.50
CA GLY A 29 11.93 11.49 -2.84
C GLY A 29 10.98 10.95 -3.92
N GLY A 30 9.95 10.20 -3.56
CA GLY A 30 8.93 9.62 -4.44
C GLY A 30 7.69 10.50 -4.62
N ARG A 31 6.75 10.05 -5.47
CA ARG A 31 5.54 10.78 -5.85
C ARG A 31 4.28 10.05 -5.41
N CYS A 32 3.44 10.66 -4.60
CA CYS A 32 2.07 10.19 -4.41
C CYS A 32 1.14 10.76 -5.49
N ILE A 33 0.30 9.92 -6.09
CA ILE A 33 -0.80 10.35 -6.95
C ILE A 33 -1.94 10.79 -6.04
N SER A 34 -1.95 12.05 -5.62
CA SER A 34 -2.99 12.57 -4.71
C SER A 34 -4.41 12.42 -5.27
N GLN A 35 -4.58 12.38 -6.59
CA GLN A 35 -5.86 12.11 -7.26
C GLN A 35 -6.38 10.67 -7.09
N SER A 36 -5.54 9.73 -6.62
CA SER A 36 -5.97 8.37 -6.30
C SER A 36 -6.70 8.27 -4.96
N GLN A 37 -6.66 9.34 -4.14
CA GLN A 37 -7.45 9.43 -2.92
C GLN A 37 -8.95 9.25 -3.22
N GLY A 38 -9.63 8.46 -2.41
CA GLY A 38 -11.05 8.19 -2.47
C GLY A 38 -11.41 6.99 -1.61
N ASN A 39 -12.53 7.06 -0.91
CA ASN A 39 -13.08 5.97 -0.10
C ASN A 39 -14.59 5.90 -0.40
N PRO A 40 -15.03 5.14 -1.42
CA PRO A 40 -14.23 4.23 -2.26
C PRO A 40 -13.45 4.95 -3.37
N SER A 41 -12.53 4.23 -4.02
CA SER A 41 -11.78 4.69 -5.20
C SER A 41 -12.70 5.10 -6.36
N LEU A 42 -12.44 6.28 -6.93
CA LEU A 42 -13.24 6.85 -8.02
C LEU A 42 -12.59 6.70 -9.41
N LEU A 43 -11.26 6.61 -9.47
CA LEU A 43 -10.53 6.53 -10.73
C LEU A 43 -10.40 5.09 -11.20
N THR A 44 -10.57 4.88 -12.50
CA THR A 44 -10.31 3.58 -13.12
C THR A 44 -8.81 3.29 -13.17
N GLY A 45 -8.44 2.01 -13.23
CA GLY A 45 -7.05 1.59 -13.42
C GLY A 45 -6.41 2.22 -14.66
N GLN A 46 -7.15 2.35 -15.77
CA GLN A 46 -6.69 3.04 -16.98
C GLN A 46 -6.28 4.49 -16.69
N LYS A 47 -7.10 5.22 -15.93
CA LYS A 47 -6.81 6.62 -15.60
C LYS A 47 -5.63 6.72 -14.63
N LEU A 48 -5.53 5.82 -13.67
CA LEU A 48 -4.39 5.75 -12.75
C LEU A 48 -3.08 5.46 -13.49
N VAL A 49 -3.06 4.52 -14.43
CA VAL A 49 -1.89 4.26 -15.28
C VAL A 49 -1.47 5.51 -16.05
N GLN A 50 -2.40 6.25 -16.66
CA GLN A 50 -2.07 7.51 -17.33
C GLN A 50 -1.38 8.50 -16.38
N LEU A 51 -1.87 8.62 -15.14
CA LEU A 51 -1.26 9.50 -14.14
C LEU A 51 0.12 9.01 -13.70
N ILE A 52 0.29 7.70 -13.47
CA ILE A 52 1.56 7.07 -13.11
C ILE A 52 2.63 7.35 -14.18
N LEU A 53 2.29 7.15 -15.46
CA LEU A 53 3.22 7.36 -16.58
C LEU A 53 3.60 8.84 -16.79
N GLN A 54 2.81 9.78 -16.28
CA GLN A 54 3.08 11.23 -16.34
C GLN A 54 3.93 11.72 -15.16
N THR A 55 4.21 10.86 -14.18
CA THR A 55 5.01 11.28 -13.02
C THR A 55 6.47 11.50 -13.39
N PRO A 56 7.13 12.54 -12.83
CA PRO A 56 8.50 12.88 -13.18
C PRO A 56 9.58 12.01 -12.53
N TYR A 57 9.26 11.31 -11.44
CA TYR A 57 10.21 10.52 -10.67
C TYR A 57 9.53 9.36 -9.93
N ASP A 58 10.32 8.31 -9.71
CA ASP A 58 9.94 7.08 -8.99
C ASP A 58 10.51 7.11 -7.56
N PRO A 59 9.95 6.32 -6.62
CA PRO A 59 8.77 5.47 -6.77
C PRO A 59 7.46 6.27 -6.73
N VAL A 60 6.42 5.73 -7.34
CA VAL A 60 5.07 6.29 -7.39
C VAL A 60 4.14 5.55 -6.42
N PHE A 61 3.38 6.27 -5.62
CA PHE A 61 2.42 5.71 -4.67
C PHE A 61 1.00 5.93 -5.18
N VAL A 62 0.19 4.87 -5.10
CA VAL A 62 -1.21 4.88 -5.56
C VAL A 62 -2.09 4.24 -4.49
N LEU A 63 -3.18 4.94 -4.16
CA LEU A 63 -4.14 4.58 -3.13
C LEU A 63 -5.34 3.85 -3.77
N PHE A 64 -5.83 2.81 -3.11
CA PHE A 64 -7.00 2.02 -3.52
C PHE A 64 -7.88 1.73 -2.30
N ASP A 65 -9.19 1.85 -2.45
CA ASP A 65 -10.14 1.67 -1.35
C ASP A 65 -11.50 1.22 -1.88
N ASP A 66 -12.15 0.31 -1.15
CA ASP A 66 -13.46 -0.22 -1.47
C ASP A 66 -14.57 0.14 -0.48
N CYS A 67 -14.27 0.87 0.60
CA CYS A 67 -15.26 1.38 1.56
C CYS A 67 -16.18 0.29 2.13
N GLY A 68 -15.65 -0.90 2.41
CA GLY A 68 -16.42 -2.04 2.93
C GLY A 68 -17.30 -2.74 1.90
N TYR A 69 -17.05 -2.54 0.60
CA TYR A 69 -17.71 -3.32 -0.45
C TYR A 69 -17.31 -4.79 -0.34
N ILE A 70 -18.31 -5.69 -0.30
CA ILE A 70 -18.03 -7.12 -0.14
C ILE A 70 -17.60 -7.72 -1.48
N GLY A 71 -16.39 -8.30 -1.50
CA GLY A 71 -15.76 -8.86 -2.70
C GLY A 71 -15.12 -7.79 -3.59
N GLU A 72 -14.87 -8.12 -4.86
CA GLU A 72 -14.08 -7.25 -5.74
C GLU A 72 -14.78 -5.92 -6.05
N GLY A 73 -14.34 -4.85 -5.37
CA GLY A 73 -14.87 -3.51 -5.52
C GLY A 73 -14.15 -2.67 -6.58
N ALA A 74 -14.38 -1.36 -6.57
CA ALA A 74 -13.77 -0.43 -7.52
C ALA A 74 -12.26 -0.24 -7.27
N GLY A 75 -11.85 -0.19 -6.00
CA GLY A 75 -10.46 -0.14 -5.55
C GLY A 75 -9.70 -1.37 -6.01
N GLU A 76 -10.18 -2.57 -5.67
CA GLU A 76 -9.52 -3.82 -6.07
C GLU A 76 -9.45 -4.00 -7.60
N ARG A 77 -10.51 -3.69 -8.35
CA ARG A 77 -10.48 -3.70 -9.83
C ARG A 77 -9.40 -2.77 -10.39
N ALA A 78 -9.31 -1.55 -9.85
CA ALA A 78 -8.32 -0.58 -10.29
C ALA A 78 -6.89 -1.01 -9.90
N LEU A 79 -6.72 -1.60 -8.72
CA LEU A 79 -5.47 -2.14 -8.21
C LEU A 79 -4.96 -3.26 -9.12
N LEU A 80 -5.78 -4.27 -9.39
CA LEU A 80 -5.44 -5.38 -10.28
C LEU A 80 -5.05 -4.90 -11.68
N TYR A 81 -5.75 -3.90 -12.22
CA TYR A 81 -5.42 -3.33 -13.53
C TYR A 81 -4.05 -2.64 -13.53
N VAL A 82 -3.76 -1.83 -12.49
CA VAL A 82 -2.46 -1.14 -12.36
C VAL A 82 -1.33 -2.15 -12.18
N ALA A 83 -1.52 -3.13 -11.30
CA ALA A 83 -0.51 -4.12 -10.95
C ALA A 83 -0.10 -5.00 -12.15
N ASN A 84 -1.04 -5.33 -13.03
CA ASN A 84 -0.79 -6.15 -14.21
C ASN A 84 -0.40 -5.35 -15.46
N HIS A 85 -0.26 -4.02 -15.37
CA HIS A 85 0.06 -3.19 -16.53
C HIS A 85 1.52 -3.36 -16.97
N THR A 86 1.75 -3.55 -18.27
CA THR A 86 3.08 -3.88 -18.81
C THR A 86 4.15 -2.81 -18.57
N GLN A 87 3.76 -1.55 -18.44
CA GLN A 87 4.64 -0.39 -18.17
C GLN A 87 4.77 -0.06 -16.66
N VAL A 88 4.16 -0.85 -15.79
CA VAL A 88 4.25 -0.72 -14.32
C VAL A 88 5.12 -1.85 -13.78
N ASP A 89 6.00 -1.52 -12.84
CA ASP A 89 6.80 -2.45 -12.04
C ASP A 89 6.41 -2.25 -10.58
N VAL A 90 5.63 -3.18 -10.03
CA VAL A 90 5.17 -3.10 -8.64
C VAL A 90 6.31 -3.50 -7.72
N LEU A 91 6.74 -2.57 -6.88
CA LEU A 91 7.78 -2.81 -5.89
C LEU A 91 7.25 -3.62 -4.68
N GLY A 92 5.99 -3.38 -4.32
CA GLY A 92 5.33 -4.05 -3.21
C GLY A 92 4.02 -3.38 -2.86
N VAL A 93 3.34 -3.94 -1.87
CA VAL A 93 2.02 -3.49 -1.42
C VAL A 93 2.04 -3.19 0.08
N ILE A 94 1.43 -2.08 0.46
CA ILE A 94 1.05 -1.79 1.85
C ILE A 94 -0.40 -2.24 2.02
N ALA A 95 -0.60 -3.41 2.65
CA ALA A 95 -1.90 -3.98 2.95
C ALA A 95 -2.40 -3.44 4.30
N VAL A 96 -3.55 -2.79 4.30
CA VAL A 96 -4.09 -2.06 5.47
C VAL A 96 -5.19 -2.88 6.14
N ALA A 97 -5.03 -3.14 7.43
CA ALA A 97 -6.07 -3.78 8.23
C ALA A 97 -7.27 -2.85 8.42
N SER A 98 -8.47 -3.39 8.18
CA SER A 98 -9.72 -2.66 8.38
C SER A 98 -10.72 -3.48 9.20
N LYS A 99 -11.88 -2.90 9.50
CA LYS A 99 -12.99 -3.64 10.13
C LYS A 99 -13.80 -4.29 9.01
N SER A 100 -13.25 -5.33 8.40
CA SER A 100 -13.94 -6.13 7.40
C SER A 100 -14.65 -7.33 8.01
N HIS A 101 -15.47 -8.01 7.22
CA HIS A 101 -15.97 -9.33 7.59
C HIS A 101 -14.81 -10.33 7.56
N GLN A 102 -14.80 -11.35 8.44
CA GLN A 102 -13.73 -12.37 8.54
C GLN A 102 -13.40 -13.09 7.21
N SER A 103 -14.27 -12.98 6.20
CA SER A 103 -14.07 -13.51 4.85
C SER A 103 -13.09 -12.72 3.99
N GLU A 104 -12.75 -11.47 4.35
CA GLU A 104 -11.94 -10.57 3.52
C GLU A 104 -10.56 -10.39 4.13
N TRP A 105 -9.62 -11.18 3.62
CA TRP A 105 -8.26 -11.27 4.11
C TRP A 105 -7.28 -11.61 2.99
N THR A 106 -6.00 -11.40 3.24
CA THR A 106 -4.91 -11.81 2.34
C THR A 106 -3.68 -12.25 3.13
N LYS A 107 -2.76 -12.92 2.44
CA LYS A 107 -1.45 -13.22 2.97
C LYS A 107 -0.54 -12.00 2.94
N VAL A 108 0.26 -11.85 3.98
CA VAL A 108 1.29 -10.82 4.10
C VAL A 108 2.62 -11.46 4.48
N ASP A 109 3.72 -10.91 3.99
CA ASP A 109 5.06 -11.43 4.28
C ASP A 109 5.56 -10.99 5.66
N VAL A 110 5.15 -9.79 6.08
CA VAL A 110 5.50 -9.20 7.37
C VAL A 110 4.47 -8.15 7.77
N CYS A 111 4.21 -8.00 9.07
CA CYS A 111 3.42 -6.92 9.61
C CYS A 111 4.28 -5.96 10.43
N ILE A 112 3.83 -4.69 10.51
CA ILE A 112 4.39 -3.68 11.40
C ILE A 112 3.32 -3.29 12.40
N ASP A 113 3.58 -3.54 13.68
CA ASP A 113 2.64 -3.17 14.73
C ASP A 113 2.67 -1.66 15.03
N ARG A 114 1.75 -1.20 15.89
CA ARG A 114 1.63 0.22 16.24
C ARG A 114 2.85 0.79 17.00
N PHE A 115 3.77 -0.05 17.43
CA PHE A 115 5.02 0.36 18.07
C PHE A 115 6.18 0.44 17.06
N GLY A 116 5.92 0.06 15.81
CA GLY A 116 6.93 -0.01 14.76
C GLY A 116 7.70 -1.31 14.81
N GLU A 117 7.28 -2.33 15.56
CA GLU A 117 7.98 -3.62 15.63
C GLU A 117 7.51 -4.55 14.50
N LEU A 118 8.44 -5.33 13.97
CA LEU A 118 8.11 -6.32 12.95
C LEU A 118 7.56 -7.58 13.60
N THR A 119 6.54 -8.17 12.98
CA THR A 119 5.95 -9.42 13.43
C THR A 119 5.53 -10.29 12.26
N GLU A 120 5.62 -11.60 12.45
CA GLU A 120 5.08 -12.60 11.52
C GLU A 120 3.56 -12.78 11.72
N PHE A 121 3.03 -12.33 12.86
CA PHE A 121 1.60 -12.37 13.14
C PHE A 121 0.86 -11.26 12.38
N GLY A 122 -0.38 -11.56 12.01
CA GLY A 122 -1.33 -10.57 11.55
C GLY A 122 -1.52 -9.46 12.57
N ILE A 123 -2.10 -8.35 12.12
CA ILE A 123 -2.45 -7.25 13.01
C ILE A 123 -3.85 -6.72 12.70
N ASP A 124 -4.49 -6.16 13.73
CA ASP A 124 -5.75 -5.46 13.58
C ASP A 124 -5.56 -4.01 13.08
N LYS A 125 -6.67 -3.32 12.81
CA LYS A 125 -6.66 -1.92 12.37
C LYS A 125 -6.05 -0.94 13.37
N TYR A 126 -5.87 -1.31 14.64
CA TYR A 126 -5.21 -0.49 15.65
C TYR A 126 -3.71 -0.77 15.76
N GLY A 127 -3.19 -1.70 14.93
CA GLY A 127 -1.82 -2.17 14.92
C GLY A 127 -1.50 -3.05 16.13
N LEU A 128 -2.47 -3.81 16.63
CA LEU A 128 -2.26 -4.84 17.64
C LEU A 128 -2.16 -6.20 16.98
N GLN A 129 -1.25 -7.04 17.47
CA GLN A 129 -1.02 -8.38 16.91
C GLN A 129 -2.25 -9.29 17.14
N GLU A 130 -2.61 -10.02 16.09
CA GLU A 130 -3.59 -11.10 16.12
C GLU A 130 -2.89 -12.46 16.30
N LEU A 131 -3.66 -13.54 16.36
CA LEU A 131 -3.13 -14.90 16.59
C LEU A 131 -2.68 -15.60 15.31
N GLU A 132 -3.19 -15.18 14.15
CA GLU A 132 -2.90 -15.82 12.87
C GLU A 132 -1.57 -15.32 12.31
N ILE A 133 -0.76 -16.21 11.74
CA ILE A 133 0.53 -15.86 11.12
C ILE A 133 0.30 -15.48 9.66
N GLY A 134 0.92 -14.38 9.23
CA GLY A 134 1.01 -13.96 7.84
C GLY A 134 -0.34 -13.64 7.20
N ARG A 135 -1.34 -13.23 7.99
CA ARG A 135 -2.70 -12.95 7.53
C ARG A 135 -3.17 -11.60 8.04
N ILE A 136 -3.76 -10.79 7.16
CA ILE A 136 -4.40 -9.53 7.55
C ILE A 136 -5.82 -9.49 7.02
N ASN A 137 -6.74 -8.94 7.82
CA ASN A 137 -8.14 -8.74 7.44
C ASN A 137 -8.35 -7.30 6.94
N GLY A 138 -8.95 -7.13 5.77
CA GLY A 138 -9.22 -5.83 5.18
C GLY A 138 -10.21 -5.92 4.03
N ASP A 139 -10.87 -4.81 3.71
CA ASP A 139 -11.92 -4.68 2.70
C ASP A 139 -11.39 -4.36 1.29
N THR A 140 -10.09 -4.12 1.14
CA THR A 140 -9.44 -3.85 -0.16
C THR A 140 -8.17 -4.70 -0.34
N VAL A 141 -8.09 -5.83 0.35
CA VAL A 141 -6.88 -6.68 0.36
C VAL A 141 -7.09 -8.04 -0.30
N TYR A 142 -8.33 -8.46 -0.53
CA TYR A 142 -8.67 -9.80 -1.02
C TYR A 142 -8.04 -10.12 -2.38
N CYS A 143 -7.90 -9.13 -3.26
CA CYS A 143 -7.28 -9.28 -4.57
C CYS A 143 -5.75 -9.51 -4.53
N LEU A 144 -5.08 -9.25 -3.39
CA LEU A 144 -3.61 -9.27 -3.31
C LEU A 144 -3.02 -10.67 -3.47
N ASP A 145 -3.74 -11.73 -3.07
CA ASP A 145 -3.34 -13.14 -3.27
C ASP A 145 -3.23 -13.52 -4.77
N GLN A 146 -3.79 -12.70 -5.67
CA GLN A 146 -3.72 -12.90 -7.13
C GLN A 146 -2.47 -12.27 -7.76
N LEU A 147 -1.69 -11.50 -6.99
CA LEU A 147 -0.57 -10.74 -7.49
C LEU A 147 0.75 -11.42 -7.15
N ASP A 148 1.65 -11.48 -8.14
CA ASP A 148 3.05 -11.87 -7.95
C ASP A 148 3.87 -10.60 -7.72
N VAL A 149 3.94 -10.16 -6.46
CA VAL A 149 4.67 -8.95 -6.03
C VAL A 149 5.84 -9.31 -5.12
N PRO A 150 6.92 -8.51 -5.10
CA PRO A 150 8.11 -8.84 -4.32
C PRO A 150 7.88 -8.95 -2.81
N ILE A 151 6.94 -8.15 -2.29
CA ILE A 151 6.60 -8.12 -0.87
C ILE A 151 5.24 -7.46 -0.61
N VAL A 152 4.48 -8.00 0.34
CA VAL A 152 3.27 -7.42 0.93
C VAL A 152 3.51 -7.15 2.41
N VAL A 153 3.45 -5.87 2.79
CA VAL A 153 3.64 -5.42 4.18
C VAL A 153 2.28 -5.06 4.79
N GLY A 154 1.91 -5.76 5.86
CA GLY A 154 0.69 -5.49 6.61
C GLY A 154 0.86 -4.35 7.62
N VAL A 155 -0.06 -3.39 7.62
CA VAL A 155 -0.11 -2.25 8.56
C VAL A 155 -1.52 -2.05 9.10
N GLY A 156 -1.63 -1.38 10.26
CA GLY A 156 -2.92 -0.94 10.78
C GLY A 156 -3.43 0.29 10.03
N ASP A 157 -4.49 0.90 10.55
CA ASP A 157 -5.14 2.08 9.96
C ASP A 157 -4.14 3.25 9.82
N ILE A 158 -3.75 3.55 8.57
CA ILE A 158 -2.65 4.43 8.21
C ILE A 158 -2.90 5.85 8.74
N GLY A 159 -1.85 6.48 9.28
CA GLY A 159 -1.97 7.84 9.83
C GLY A 159 -2.75 7.91 11.15
N LYS A 160 -3.27 6.79 11.66
CA LYS A 160 -4.04 6.69 12.90
C LYS A 160 -3.32 5.83 13.94
N MET A 161 -3.48 4.51 13.90
CA MET A 161 -2.92 3.53 14.87
C MET A 161 -2.77 4.05 16.31
N ALA A 162 -3.87 4.51 16.93
CA ALA A 162 -3.90 5.14 18.26
C ALA A 162 -2.96 6.36 18.42
N GLY A 163 -2.86 7.16 17.37
CA GLY A 163 -1.97 8.32 17.26
C GLY A 163 -0.49 7.95 17.10
N ARG A 164 -0.13 6.67 16.92
CA ARG A 164 1.27 6.25 16.76
C ARG A 164 1.81 6.55 15.38
N ASP A 165 0.94 6.57 14.37
CA ASP A 165 1.30 6.87 12.99
C ASP A 165 0.91 8.28 12.54
N ASP A 166 0.57 9.16 13.48
CA ASP A 166 0.11 10.52 13.17
C ASP A 166 1.16 11.30 12.35
N ILE A 167 0.70 12.09 11.37
CA ILE A 167 1.57 12.92 10.52
C ILE A 167 2.44 13.90 11.29
N LYS A 168 1.99 14.39 12.46
CA LYS A 168 2.80 15.25 13.35
C LYS A 168 4.00 14.52 13.93
N LYS A 169 3.99 13.18 13.92
CA LYS A 169 5.10 12.32 14.32
C LYS A 169 5.91 11.81 13.13
N GLY A 170 5.55 12.22 11.90
CA GLY A 170 6.22 11.80 10.67
C GLY A 170 5.74 10.47 10.10
N CYS A 171 4.59 9.95 10.53
CA CYS A 171 4.05 8.65 10.08
C CYS A 171 5.07 7.51 10.16
N PRO A 172 5.65 7.24 11.35
CA PRO A 172 6.78 6.32 11.50
C PRO A 172 6.48 4.89 11.04
N ILE A 173 5.24 4.42 11.12
CA ILE A 173 4.87 3.05 10.72
C ILE A 173 4.70 2.98 9.22
N THR A 174 4.00 3.96 8.63
CA THR A 174 3.88 4.07 7.17
C THR A 174 5.25 4.23 6.51
N LEU A 175 6.12 5.08 7.05
CA LEU A 175 7.48 5.27 6.52
C LEU A 175 8.29 3.97 6.61
N LYS A 176 8.22 3.25 7.73
CA LYS A 176 8.89 1.96 7.89
C LYS A 176 8.39 0.92 6.88
N ALA A 177 7.09 0.89 6.59
CA ALA A 177 6.54 0.01 5.55
C ALA A 177 7.12 0.32 4.17
N VAL A 178 7.23 1.61 3.82
CA VAL A 178 7.84 2.04 2.57
C VAL A 178 9.32 1.64 2.50
N GLU A 179 10.09 1.86 3.58
CA GLU A 179 11.51 1.49 3.64
C GLU A 179 11.72 -0.01 3.40
N ILE A 180 10.91 -0.86 4.03
CA ILE A 180 10.96 -2.32 3.86
C ILE A 180 10.65 -2.71 2.41
N ILE A 181 9.63 -2.09 1.79
CA ILE A 181 9.29 -2.36 0.39
C ILE A 181 10.46 -1.99 -0.54
N LEU A 182 11.08 -0.83 -0.32
CA LEU A 182 12.21 -0.40 -1.14
C LEU A 182 13.43 -1.32 -0.98
N GLU A 183 13.73 -1.74 0.24
CA GLU A 183 14.80 -2.69 0.53
C GLU A 183 14.54 -4.06 -0.13
N ARG A 184 13.35 -4.62 0.08
CA ARG A 184 13.02 -6.01 -0.31
C ARG A 184 12.70 -6.17 -1.80
N SER A 185 12.29 -5.09 -2.47
CA SER A 185 12.08 -5.10 -3.93
C SER A 185 13.38 -5.04 -4.75
N GLY A 186 14.52 -4.80 -4.10
CA GLY A 186 15.80 -4.54 -4.77
C GLY A 186 15.82 -3.18 -5.49
N TYR A 187 15.01 -2.21 -5.04
CA TYR A 187 14.91 -0.89 -5.66
C TYR A 187 16.27 -0.18 -5.70
N TYR A 188 17.01 -0.22 -4.60
CA TYR A 188 18.33 0.43 -4.50
C TYR A 188 19.42 -0.27 -5.30
N ASP A 189 19.34 -1.60 -5.47
CA ASP A 189 20.31 -2.34 -6.26
C ASP A 189 20.20 -1.97 -7.75
N ARG A 190 18.97 -1.77 -8.24
CA ARG A 190 18.68 -1.37 -9.62
C ARG A 190 19.09 0.07 -9.90
N ALA A 191 18.93 0.97 -8.92
CA ALA A 191 19.32 2.37 -9.05
C ALA A 191 20.84 2.59 -9.18
N ASN A 192 21.65 1.64 -8.71
CA ASN A 192 23.12 1.68 -8.84
C ASN A 192 23.64 1.10 -10.17
N THR A 193 22.75 0.53 -10.99
CA THR A 193 23.09 -0.08 -12.29
C THR A 193 22.62 0.71 -13.51
N ASP A 194 21.79 1.75 -13.31
CA ASP A 194 21.30 2.67 -14.35
C ASP A 194 22.12 3.98 -14.35
#